data_AF-A0A949MRL8-F1
#
_entry.id   AF-A0A949MRL8-F1
#
_cell.length_a   1.000
_cell.length_b   1.000
_cell.length_c   1.000
_cell.angle_alpha   90.00
_cell.angle_beta   90.00
_cell.angle_gamma   90.00
#
_symmetry.space_group_name_H-M   'P 1'
#
loop_
_entity.id
_entity.type
_entity.pdbx_description
1 polymer ?
#
loop_
_entity_poly.entity_id
_entity_poly.type
_entity_poly.pdbx_seq_one_letter_code
_entity_poly.pdbx_strand_id
1 'polypeptide(L)'
;MAVAYRTNVKARTVRLTNSAIKSKVKFGNKVVVSRALVKPSATNLVPSCHVKRGDLVMVISGSRTRTKANGQKLEGDRGKIGKVLRVLPKEGKIVVEGVNVVTRHVKAKNAYVKGGIIKEEAPIFASKVMLYSNEEKKPVRAEFRSKLGLQ
;
A
#
# COMPACT_ATOMS: atom_id res chain seq x y z
N MET A 1 8.33 -7.64 -52.61
CA MET A 1 6.85 -7.51 -52.50
C MET A 1 6.49 -7.22 -51.05
N ALA A 2 6.06 -6.00 -50.73
CA ALA A 2 5.55 -5.65 -49.39
C ALA A 2 4.02 -5.54 -49.49
N VAL A 3 3.32 -6.43 -48.80
CA VAL A 3 1.85 -6.45 -48.74
C VAL A 3 1.41 -5.42 -47.70
N ALA A 4 0.81 -4.32 -48.17
CA ALA A 4 0.22 -3.30 -47.31
C ALA A 4 -1.19 -3.73 -46.90
N TYR A 5 -1.40 -4.09 -45.63
CA TYR A 5 -2.74 -4.31 -45.08
C TYR A 5 -3.34 -2.97 -44.64
N ARG A 6 -4.46 -2.63 -45.27
CA ARG A 6 -5.24 -1.40 -45.09
C ARG A 6 -6.03 -1.45 -43.77
N THR A 7 -5.57 -0.80 -42.71
CA THR A 7 -6.40 -0.61 -41.50
C THR A 7 -7.20 0.69 -41.61
N ASN A 8 -8.48 0.52 -41.89
CA ASN A 8 -9.48 1.57 -42.00
C ASN A 8 -9.93 1.96 -40.57
N VAL A 9 -9.23 2.91 -39.94
CA VAL A 9 -9.69 3.49 -38.66
C VAL A 9 -10.03 4.95 -38.90
N LYS A 10 -11.34 5.22 -38.95
CA LYS A 10 -11.96 6.54 -39.06
C LYS A 10 -11.34 7.49 -38.03
N ALA A 11 -10.52 8.44 -38.49
CA ALA A 11 -9.91 9.46 -37.64
C ALA A 11 -11.03 10.26 -36.97
N ARG A 12 -11.26 10.02 -35.67
CA ARG A 12 -12.09 10.89 -34.84
C ARG A 12 -11.23 12.08 -34.44
N THR A 13 -11.48 13.22 -35.07
CA THR A 13 -10.88 14.51 -34.72
C THR A 13 -11.37 14.91 -33.33
N VAL A 14 -10.56 14.68 -32.30
CA VAL A 14 -10.82 15.22 -30.96
C VAL A 14 -10.21 16.62 -30.91
N ARG A 15 -11.06 17.66 -31.01
CA ARG A 15 -10.64 19.04 -30.74
C ARG A 15 -10.35 19.17 -29.24
N LEU A 16 -9.09 19.42 -28.89
CA LEU A 16 -8.69 19.79 -27.54
C LEU A 16 -8.95 21.29 -27.38
N THR A 17 -9.85 21.69 -26.48
CA THR A 17 -10.05 23.11 -26.15
C THR A 17 -9.12 23.50 -25.01
N ASN A 18 -8.34 24.56 -25.22
CA ASN A 18 -7.48 25.20 -24.23
C ASN A 18 -8.32 26.05 -23.27
N SER A 19 -9.17 25.44 -22.45
CA SER A 19 -9.93 26.14 -21.41
C SER A 19 -9.38 25.82 -20.03
N ALA A 20 -9.12 26.86 -19.23
CA ALA A 20 -8.64 26.77 -17.86
C ALA A 20 -9.68 26.15 -16.91
N ILE A 21 -9.14 25.56 -15.85
CA ILE A 21 -9.79 24.77 -14.79
C ILE A 21 -11.08 25.40 -14.24
N LYS A 22 -12.22 24.72 -14.44
CA LYS A 22 -13.39 24.79 -13.55
C LYS A 22 -14.07 23.42 -13.45
N SER A 23 -14.49 23.11 -12.22
CA SER A 23 -15.17 21.91 -11.73
C SER A 23 -16.08 21.18 -12.72
N LYS A 24 -15.85 19.85 -12.88
CA LYS A 24 -16.76 18.83 -13.46
C LYS A 24 -17.82 19.38 -14.44
N VAL A 25 -17.49 19.42 -15.73
CA VAL A 25 -18.49 19.66 -16.78
C VAL A 25 -19.04 18.31 -17.26
N LYS A 26 -20.36 18.10 -17.12
CA LYS A 26 -21.07 16.98 -17.77
C LYS A 26 -21.18 17.28 -19.26
N PHE A 27 -20.72 16.37 -20.11
CA PHE A 27 -20.99 16.42 -21.54
C PHE A 27 -21.79 15.17 -21.94
N GLY A 28 -23.11 15.32 -22.00
CA GLY A 28 -24.05 14.19 -22.13
C GLY A 28 -24.01 13.24 -20.92
N ASN A 29 -24.15 11.93 -21.16
CA ASN A 29 -24.15 10.89 -20.13
C ASN A 29 -22.74 10.44 -19.67
N LYS A 30 -21.69 11.19 -19.99
CA LYS A 30 -20.31 10.86 -19.61
C LYS A 30 -19.69 11.97 -18.76
N VAL A 31 -19.01 11.56 -17.70
CA VAL A 31 -18.11 12.43 -16.93
C VAL A 31 -16.76 12.38 -17.63
N VAL A 32 -16.34 13.50 -18.23
CA VAL A 32 -15.06 13.60 -18.93
C VAL A 32 -14.03 14.22 -17.98
N VAL A 33 -12.87 13.58 -17.86
CA VAL A 33 -11.74 14.11 -17.07
C VAL A 33 -10.76 14.77 -18.03
N SER A 34 -10.35 16.01 -17.74
CA SER A 34 -9.32 16.72 -18.48
C SER A 34 -7.98 15.99 -18.42
N ARG A 35 -7.27 15.94 -19.56
CA ARG A 35 -6.05 15.14 -19.79
C ARG A 35 -4.76 15.72 -19.19
N ALA A 36 -4.80 16.90 -18.55
CA ALA A 36 -3.59 17.58 -18.10
C ALA A 36 -3.47 17.56 -16.56
N LEU A 37 -2.66 16.62 -16.05
CA LEU A 37 -1.73 16.72 -14.89
C LEU A 37 -1.15 15.32 -14.53
N VAL A 38 -0.68 14.55 -15.51
CA VAL A 38 0.18 13.39 -15.25
C VAL A 38 1.29 13.39 -16.31
N LYS A 39 2.56 13.54 -15.88
CA LYS A 39 3.71 13.25 -16.74
C LYS A 39 3.60 11.78 -17.18
N PRO A 40 3.50 11.45 -18.48
CA PRO A 40 3.42 10.05 -18.92
C PRO A 40 4.67 9.22 -18.56
N SER A 41 5.79 9.87 -18.23
CA SER A 41 7.03 9.26 -17.72
C SER A 41 7.15 9.18 -16.18
N ALA A 42 6.20 9.74 -15.44
CA ALA A 42 6.16 9.69 -13.97
C ALA A 42 5.39 8.48 -13.44
N THR A 43 5.25 7.42 -14.24
CA THR A 43 4.49 6.21 -13.92
C THR A 43 5.13 5.31 -12.86
N ASN A 44 6.31 5.66 -12.33
CA ASN A 44 7.00 4.93 -11.26
C ASN A 44 7.47 5.82 -10.10
N LEU A 45 6.71 6.84 -9.70
CA LEU A 45 6.91 7.48 -8.39
C LEU A 45 6.42 6.52 -7.29
N VAL A 46 7.22 5.49 -7.03
CA VAL A 46 7.04 4.61 -5.87
C VAL A 46 7.54 5.40 -4.66
N PRO A 47 6.66 5.77 -3.71
CA PRO A 47 7.12 6.53 -2.56
C PRO A 47 8.07 5.66 -1.72
N SER A 48 9.13 6.29 -1.24
CA SER A 48 10.13 5.65 -0.39
C SER A 48 9.50 5.27 0.95
N CYS A 49 9.79 4.05 1.41
CA CYS A 49 9.43 3.56 2.74
C CYS A 49 10.70 3.43 3.59
N HIS A 50 10.66 3.89 4.83
CA HIS A 50 11.80 3.80 5.77
C HIS A 50 12.05 2.38 6.31
N VAL A 51 11.23 1.41 5.91
CA VAL A 51 11.28 0.02 6.39
C VAL A 51 11.44 -0.92 5.18
N LYS A 52 12.27 -1.96 5.32
CA LYS A 52 12.51 -3.01 4.33
C LYS A 52 11.92 -4.34 4.80
N ARG A 53 11.89 -5.32 3.88
CA ARG A 53 11.47 -6.69 4.21
C ARG A 53 12.51 -7.34 5.11
N GLY A 54 12.04 -8.02 6.15
CA GLY A 54 12.90 -8.72 7.11
C GLY A 54 13.36 -7.88 8.31
N ASP A 55 13.08 -6.58 8.33
CA ASP A 55 13.39 -5.71 9.46
C ASP A 55 12.53 -6.07 10.68
N LEU A 56 13.09 -5.87 11.88
CA LEU A 56 12.35 -5.91 13.13
C LEU A 56 11.77 -4.53 13.42
N VAL A 57 10.48 -4.49 13.69
CA VAL A 57 9.74 -3.25 13.90
C VAL A 57 8.85 -3.32 15.12
N MET A 58 8.64 -2.17 15.75
CA MET A 58 7.71 -1.97 16.85
C MET A 58 6.57 -1.06 16.40
N VAL A 59 5.34 -1.40 16.80
CA VAL A 59 4.16 -0.57 16.53
C VAL A 59 4.08 0.59 17.55
N ILE A 60 4.17 1.82 17.05
CA ILE A 60 4.18 3.04 17.88
C ILE A 60 2.77 3.41 18.34
N SER A 61 1.82 3.29 17.41
CA SER A 61 0.50 3.92 17.51
C SER A 61 -0.63 2.95 17.17
N GLY A 62 -1.79 3.20 17.78
CA GLY A 62 -2.94 2.30 17.76
C GLY A 62 -3.60 2.27 19.13
N SER A 63 -4.65 1.47 19.26
CA SER A 63 -5.28 1.21 20.56
C SER A 63 -4.28 0.51 21.47
N ARG A 64 -4.09 1.01 22.69
CA ARG A 64 -3.44 0.22 23.76
C ARG A 64 -4.37 -0.89 24.23
N THR A 65 -5.63 -0.52 24.38
CA THR A 65 -6.68 -1.37 24.90
C THR A 65 -7.88 -1.27 23.95
N ARG A 66 -8.54 -2.38 23.67
CA ARG A 66 -9.87 -2.38 23.07
C ARG A 66 -10.82 -3.09 24.01
N THR A 67 -11.94 -2.48 24.34
CA THR A 67 -13.00 -3.18 25.08
C THR A 67 -13.92 -3.81 24.05
N LYS A 68 -14.14 -5.12 24.14
CA LYS A 68 -15.18 -5.78 23.33
C LYS A 68 -16.57 -5.44 23.90
N ALA A 69 -17.61 -5.61 23.08
CA ALA A 69 -19.00 -5.42 23.50
C ALA A 69 -19.40 -6.29 24.72
N ASN A 70 -18.75 -7.44 24.91
CA ASN A 70 -18.94 -8.32 26.07
C ASN A 70 -18.14 -7.89 27.33
N GLY A 71 -17.61 -6.67 27.36
CA GLY A 71 -16.82 -6.15 28.49
C GLY A 71 -15.38 -6.66 28.56
N GLN A 72 -14.99 -7.62 27.70
CA GLN A 72 -13.65 -8.19 27.74
C GLN A 72 -12.59 -7.20 27.21
N LYS A 73 -11.55 -6.95 28.02
CA LYS A 73 -10.41 -6.11 27.67
C LYS A 73 -9.45 -6.88 26.76
N LEU A 74 -9.38 -6.49 25.49
CA LEU A 74 -8.39 -6.97 24.53
C LEU A 74 -7.17 -6.05 24.53
N GLU A 75 -6.01 -6.68 24.48
CA GLU A 75 -4.76 -5.98 24.23
C GLU A 75 -4.70 -5.53 22.77
N GLY A 76 -4.44 -4.24 22.56
CA GLY A 76 -4.30 -3.68 21.23
C GLY A 76 -2.91 -3.96 20.63
N ASP A 77 -2.70 -3.49 19.41
CA ASP A 77 -1.47 -3.79 18.68
C ASP A 77 -0.30 -2.86 19.04
N ARG A 78 -0.53 -1.84 19.87
CA ARG A 78 0.50 -0.87 20.26
C ARG A 78 1.57 -1.53 21.12
N GLY A 79 2.83 -1.36 20.75
CA GLY A 79 3.97 -1.91 21.48
C GLY A 79 4.35 -3.34 21.08
N LYS A 80 3.57 -4.00 20.23
CA LYS A 80 3.96 -5.29 19.67
C LYS A 80 5.19 -5.13 18.78
N ILE A 81 6.11 -6.08 18.89
CA ILE A 81 7.31 -6.19 18.08
C ILE A 81 7.07 -7.35 17.11
N GLY A 82 7.42 -7.15 15.84
CA GLY A 82 7.27 -8.18 14.83
C GLY A 82 8.21 -7.95 13.65
N LYS A 83 8.40 -9.01 12.86
CA LYS A 83 9.19 -8.94 11.64
C LYS A 83 8.33 -8.52 10.46
N VAL A 84 8.92 -7.80 9.50
CA VAL A 84 8.23 -7.36 8.29
C VAL A 84 8.25 -8.46 7.23
N LEU A 85 7.07 -8.99 6.90
CA LEU A 85 6.89 -10.01 5.84
C LEU A 85 7.02 -9.40 4.45
N ARG A 86 6.25 -8.34 4.19
CA ARG A 86 6.21 -7.67 2.90
C ARG A 86 5.94 -6.18 3.05
N VAL A 87 6.46 -5.42 2.09
CA VAL A 87 6.33 -3.97 2.02
C VAL A 87 5.55 -3.63 0.75
N LEU A 88 4.52 -2.79 0.88
CA LEU A 88 3.65 -2.31 -0.19
C LEU A 88 3.89 -0.80 -0.36
N PRO A 89 4.98 -0.38 -1.02
CA PRO A 89 5.37 1.02 -1.05
C PRO A 89 4.34 1.87 -1.82
N LYS A 90 3.70 1.33 -2.86
CA LYS A 90 2.63 2.01 -3.61
C LYS A 90 1.47 2.48 -2.73
N GLU A 91 1.16 1.72 -1.68
CA GLU A 91 0.09 2.05 -0.72
C GLU A 91 0.62 2.69 0.58
N GLY A 92 1.94 2.79 0.75
CA GLY A 92 2.55 3.23 2.01
C GLY A 92 2.29 2.28 3.19
N LYS A 93 2.06 0.98 2.91
CA LYS A 93 1.72 -0.02 3.91
C LYS A 93 2.76 -1.14 3.99
N ILE A 94 2.76 -1.85 5.11
CA ILE A 94 3.60 -3.01 5.39
C ILE A 94 2.77 -4.10 6.04
N VAL A 95 3.20 -5.35 5.93
CA VAL A 95 2.63 -6.47 6.69
C VAL A 95 3.66 -6.94 7.69
N VAL A 96 3.28 -6.96 8.96
CA VAL A 96 4.11 -7.33 10.11
C VAL A 96 3.52 -8.57 10.76
N GLU A 97 4.37 -9.52 11.13
CA GLU A 97 3.98 -10.77 11.78
C GLU A 97 3.21 -10.50 13.09
N GLY A 98 2.07 -11.17 13.29
CA GLY A 98 1.29 -11.11 14.52
C GLY A 98 0.61 -9.76 14.81
N VAL A 99 0.72 -8.78 13.91
CA VAL A 99 0.11 -7.46 14.04
C VAL A 99 -1.11 -7.36 13.12
N ASN A 100 -2.20 -6.79 13.63
CA ASN A 100 -3.42 -6.54 12.86
C ASN A 100 -3.97 -7.81 12.18
N VAL A 101 -4.17 -8.85 12.99
CA VAL A 101 -4.70 -10.14 12.52
C VAL A 101 -6.19 -10.00 12.24
N VAL A 102 -6.60 -10.33 11.03
CA VAL A 102 -8.01 -10.29 10.59
C VAL A 102 -8.51 -11.71 10.34
N THR A 103 -9.72 -11.98 10.80
CA THR A 103 -10.42 -13.24 10.50
C THR A 103 -11.09 -13.13 9.13
N ARG A 104 -10.71 -14.03 8.22
CA ARG A 104 -11.27 -14.13 6.89
C ARG A 104 -11.97 -15.47 6.73
N HIS A 105 -13.25 -15.43 6.34
CA HIS A 105 -13.99 -16.61 5.95
C HIS A 105 -13.63 -16.94 4.50
N VAL A 106 -13.05 -18.12 4.27
CA VAL A 106 -12.64 -18.56 2.94
C VAL A 106 -13.51 -19.75 2.54
N LYS A 107 -14.25 -19.58 1.43
CA LYS A 107 -14.98 -20.68 0.80
C LYS A 107 -13.99 -21.68 0.21
N ALA A 108 -14.30 -22.97 0.33
CA ALA A 108 -13.53 -24.03 -0.32
C ALA A 108 -13.52 -23.79 -1.84
N LYS A 109 -12.33 -23.78 -2.44
CA LYS A 109 -12.17 -23.61 -3.90
C LYS A 109 -12.15 -24.94 -4.64
N ASN A 110 -11.53 -25.97 -4.04
CA ASN A 110 -11.38 -27.31 -4.59
C ASN A 110 -11.84 -28.34 -3.56
N ALA A 111 -12.24 -29.54 -4.01
CA ALA A 111 -12.67 -30.63 -3.13
C ALA A 111 -11.62 -31.02 -2.05
N TYR A 112 -10.33 -30.79 -2.33
CA TYR A 112 -9.23 -31.10 -1.41
C TYR A 112 -8.93 -29.98 -0.40
N VAL A 113 -9.32 -28.74 -0.67
CA VAL A 113 -9.02 -27.59 0.20
C VAL A 113 -10.24 -27.30 1.05
N LYS A 114 -10.21 -27.73 2.32
CA LYS A 114 -11.28 -27.45 3.28
C LYS A 114 -11.42 -25.93 3.46
N GLY A 115 -12.64 -25.44 3.29
CA GLY A 115 -13.00 -24.07 3.65
C GLY A 115 -12.96 -23.88 5.16
N GLY A 116 -12.82 -22.63 5.62
CA GLY A 116 -12.73 -22.37 7.04
C GLY A 116 -12.51 -20.90 7.39
N ILE A 117 -12.35 -20.66 8.69
CA ILE A 117 -11.98 -19.37 9.25
C ILE A 117 -10.46 -19.30 9.28
N ILE A 118 -9.88 -18.50 8.40
CA ILE A 118 -8.43 -18.28 8.32
C ILE A 118 -8.11 -16.96 9.03
N LYS A 119 -7.03 -16.95 9.82
CA LYS A 119 -6.47 -15.73 10.41
C LYS A 119 -5.30 -15.31 9.54
N GLU A 120 -5.39 -14.13 8.92
CA GLU A 120 -4.34 -13.57 8.07
C GLU A 120 -3.90 -12.21 8.63
N GLU A 121 -2.61 -11.88 8.51
CA GLU A 121 -2.10 -10.57 8.86
C GLU A 121 -2.52 -9.51 7.83
N ALA A 122 -3.16 -8.45 8.30
CA ALA A 122 -3.57 -7.34 7.45
C ALA A 122 -2.51 -6.22 7.44
N PRO A 123 -2.38 -5.49 6.33
CA PRO A 123 -1.39 -4.43 6.20
C PRO A 123 -1.65 -3.27 7.18
N ILE A 124 -0.57 -2.74 7.75
CA ILE A 124 -0.52 -1.54 8.58
C ILE A 124 0.24 -0.42 7.85
N PHE A 125 -0.07 0.83 8.15
CA PHE A 125 0.67 1.96 7.59
C PHE A 125 2.12 1.98 8.08
N ALA A 126 3.07 2.24 7.18
CA ALA A 126 4.49 2.31 7.51
C ALA A 126 4.79 3.39 8.56
N SER A 127 4.04 4.49 8.58
CA SER A 127 4.19 5.58 9.57
C SER A 127 3.85 5.16 11.01
N LYS A 128 3.13 4.05 11.21
CA LYS A 128 2.75 3.57 12.54
C LYS A 128 3.79 2.66 13.19
N VAL A 129 4.90 2.39 12.49
CA VAL A 129 5.98 1.54 12.97
C VAL A 129 7.34 2.25 13.00
N MET A 130 8.19 1.82 13.93
CA MET A 130 9.60 2.19 14.02
C MET A 130 10.47 0.93 13.94
N LEU A 131 11.72 1.09 13.50
CA LEU A 131 12.71 0.03 13.61
C LEU A 131 12.95 -0.29 15.08
N TYR A 132 13.17 -1.56 15.39
CA TYR A 132 13.43 -2.03 16.74
C TYR A 132 14.87 -2.55 16.83
N SER A 133 15.66 -2.02 17.75
CA SER A 133 17.00 -2.54 18.06
C SER A 133 16.89 -3.61 19.14
N ASN A 134 17.41 -4.80 18.85
CA ASN A 134 17.45 -5.90 19.83
C ASN A 134 18.43 -5.64 20.97
N GLU A 135 19.48 -4.85 20.72
CA GLU A 135 20.54 -4.57 21.69
C GLU A 135 20.03 -3.63 22.79
N GLU A 136 19.43 -2.51 22.39
CA GLU A 136 18.97 -1.47 23.32
C GLU A 136 17.53 -1.68 23.78
N LYS A 137 16.81 -2.64 23.19
CA LYS A 137 15.37 -2.91 23.40
C LYS A 137 14.49 -1.66 23.26
N LYS A 138 14.87 -0.77 22.34
CA LYS A 138 14.22 0.52 22.10
C LYS A 138 13.86 0.69 20.63
N PRO A 139 12.79 1.45 20.33
CA PRO A 139 12.50 1.88 18.97
C PRO A 139 13.51 2.95 18.52
N VAL A 140 14.08 2.78 17.33
CA VAL A 140 15.12 3.65 16.75
C VAL A 140 14.61 4.28 15.46
N ARG A 141 15.05 5.51 15.18
CA ARG A 141 14.79 6.20 13.90
C ARG A 141 15.89 5.86 12.90
N ALA A 142 15.51 5.63 11.65
CA ALA A 142 16.47 5.40 10.58
C ALA A 142 17.22 6.69 10.25
N GLU A 143 18.55 6.65 10.29
CA GLU A 143 19.42 7.71 9.80
C GLU A 143 20.13 7.24 8.53
N PHE A 144 20.21 8.11 7.53
CA PHE A 144 20.98 7.82 6.33
C PHE A 144 22.42 8.29 6.54
N ARG A 145 23.33 7.35 6.81
CA ARG A 145 24.77 7.64 6.83
C ARG A 145 25.36 7.35 5.46
N SER A 146 25.74 8.39 4.73
CA SER A 146 26.59 8.24 3.56
C SER A 146 27.99 7.84 4.02
N LYS A 147 28.36 6.57 3.81
CA LYS A 147 29.78 6.18 3.84
C LYS A 147 30.43 6.82 2.61
N LEU A 148 31.04 8.00 2.79
CA LEU A 148 32.06 8.47 1.87
C LEU A 148 33.19 7.43 1.94
N GLY A 149 33.47 6.78 0.81
CA GLY A 149 34.42 5.71 0.71
C GLY A 149 35.85 6.20 0.94
N LEU A 150 36.29 6.17 2.19
CA LEU A 150 37.70 5.99 2.50
C LEU A 150 37.86 4.52 2.85
N GLN A 151 38.60 3.81 1.98
CA GLN A 151 39.11 2.47 2.24
C GLN A 151 40.27 2.57 3.23
#